data_AF-A0ABD6AZX1-F1
#
_entry.id   AF-A0ABD6AZX1-F1
#
_cell.length_a   1.000
_cell.length_b   1.000
_cell.length_c   1.000
_cell.angle_alpha   90.00
_cell.angle_beta   90.00
_cell.angle_gamma   90.00
#
_symmetry.space_group_name_H-M   'P 1'
#
loop_
_entity.id
_entity.type
_entity.pdbx_description
1 polymer ?
#
loop_
_entity_poly.entity_id
_entity_poly.type
_entity_poly.pdbx_seq_one_letter_code
_entity_poly.pdbx_strand_id
1 'polypeptide(L)'
;MTTALSAFQVQCLRVIGRLDAEREQTPYGLGIKRELEARYGQEVNHGRLYPNLDDLVEAGLVEKTALDKRTNGYRLTQRGRDTLLDGLDAYLEDVAAFDGHHDLDAHVRVDGDAS
;
A
#
# COMPACT_ATOMS: atom_id res chain seq x y z
N MET A 1 -9.48 0.14 19.66
CA MET A 1 -8.12 -0.37 19.37
C MET A 1 -7.92 -0.25 17.87
N THR A 2 -6.95 0.53 17.41
CA THR A 2 -6.63 0.64 15.98
C THR A 2 -5.79 -0.58 15.62
N THR A 3 -6.37 -1.55 14.91
CA THR A 3 -5.62 -2.72 14.45
C THR A 3 -4.59 -2.26 13.41
N ALA A 4 -3.31 -2.55 13.64
CA ALA A 4 -2.26 -2.25 12.68
C ALA A 4 -2.47 -3.06 11.40
N LEU A 5 -2.49 -2.39 10.23
CA LEU A 5 -2.64 -3.04 8.94
C LEU A 5 -1.35 -3.73 8.52
N SER A 6 -1.45 -4.92 7.95
CA SER A 6 -0.30 -5.56 7.30
C SER A 6 0.11 -4.79 6.05
N ALA A 7 1.39 -4.92 5.65
CA ALA A 7 1.86 -4.34 4.40
C ALA A 7 1.01 -4.79 3.19
N PHE A 8 0.51 -6.03 3.22
CA PHE A 8 -0.35 -6.56 2.16
C PHE A 8 -1.74 -5.91 2.15
N GLN A 9 -2.34 -5.68 3.33
CA GLN A 9 -3.60 -4.94 3.45
C GLN A 9 -3.45 -3.50 2.94
N VAL A 10 -2.35 -2.82 3.28
CA VAL A 10 -2.04 -1.48 2.75
C VAL A 10 -1.92 -1.51 1.22
N GLN A 11 -1.25 -2.51 0.64
CA GLN A 11 -1.19 -2.64 -0.82
C GLN A 11 -2.57 -2.91 -1.44
N CYS A 12 -3.43 -3.70 -0.80
CA CYS A 12 -4.81 -3.89 -1.26
C CYS A 12 -5.58 -2.56 -1.28
N LEU A 13 -5.50 -1.76 -0.21
CA LEU A 13 -6.15 -0.44 -0.16
C LEU A 13 -5.63 0.50 -1.26
N ARG A 14 -4.31 0.54 -1.48
CA ARG A 14 -3.69 1.36 -2.54
C ARG A 14 -4.17 0.95 -3.94
N VAL A 15 -4.23 -0.36 -4.22
CA VAL A 15 -4.72 -0.88 -5.50
C VAL A 15 -6.20 -0.58 -5.70
N ILE A 16 -7.04 -0.79 -4.68
CA ILE A 16 -8.47 -0.45 -4.76
C ILE A 16 -8.65 1.04 -5.04
N GLY A 17 -7.95 1.92 -4.31
CA GLY A 17 -8.04 3.36 -4.50
C GLY A 17 -7.61 3.81 -5.90
N ARG A 18 -6.54 3.22 -6.45
CA ARG A 18 -6.10 3.49 -7.82
C ARG A 18 -7.15 3.07 -8.85
N LEU A 19 -7.61 1.82 -8.77
CA LEU A 19 -8.58 1.29 -9.73
C LEU A 19 -9.92 2.05 -9.69
N ASP A 20 -10.34 2.50 -8.50
CA ASP A 20 -11.56 3.33 -8.35
C ASP A 20 -11.36 4.73 -8.96
N ALA A 21 -10.15 5.29 -8.87
CA ALA A 21 -9.81 6.58 -9.47
C ALA A 21 -9.76 6.56 -11.01
N GLU A 22 -9.48 5.40 -11.62
CA GLU A 22 -9.51 5.21 -13.08
C GLU A 22 -10.96 5.29 -13.64
N ARG A 23 -12.00 5.21 -12.78
CA ARG A 23 -13.44 5.47 -13.08
C ARG A 23 -14.09 4.66 -14.21
N GLU A 24 -13.39 3.71 -14.82
CA GLU A 24 -13.96 2.86 -15.87
C GLU A 24 -14.90 1.79 -15.32
N GLN A 25 -14.58 1.22 -14.14
CA GLN A 25 -15.34 0.15 -13.52
C GLN A 25 -15.06 0.07 -12.01
N THR A 26 -16.04 -0.42 -11.24
CA THR A 26 -15.82 -0.73 -9.82
C THR A 26 -14.72 -1.78 -9.69
N PRO A 27 -13.71 -1.59 -8.82
CA PRO A 27 -12.68 -2.59 -8.61
C PRO A 27 -13.30 -3.91 -8.14
N TYR A 28 -13.00 -5.01 -8.82
CA TYR A 28 -13.49 -6.34 -8.44
C TYR A 28 -12.32 -7.27 -8.13
N GLY A 29 -12.59 -8.36 -7.40
CA GLY A 29 -11.53 -9.21 -6.82
C GLY A 29 -10.46 -9.68 -7.82
N LEU A 30 -10.87 -10.04 -9.05
CA LEU A 30 -9.93 -10.45 -10.09
C LEU A 30 -9.12 -9.26 -10.66
N GLY A 31 -9.71 -8.07 -10.79
CA GLY A 31 -8.99 -6.86 -11.19
C GLY A 31 -7.93 -6.46 -10.15
N ILE A 32 -8.30 -6.49 -8.86
CA ILE A 32 -7.39 -6.23 -7.75
C ILE A 32 -6.25 -7.25 -7.73
N LYS A 33 -6.55 -8.54 -7.92
CA LYS A 33 -5.53 -9.60 -8.02
C LYS A 33 -4.53 -9.30 -9.14
N ARG A 34 -5.00 -9.03 -10.34
CA ARG A 34 -4.15 -8.77 -11.52
C ARG A 34 -3.20 -7.59 -11.29
N GLU A 35 -3.70 -6.51 -10.69
CA GLU A 35 -2.88 -5.34 -10.39
C GLU A 35 -1.81 -5.64 -9.33
N LEU A 36 -2.17 -6.38 -8.28
CA LEU A 36 -1.19 -6.82 -7.27
C LEU A 36 -0.13 -7.74 -7.88
N GLU A 37 -0.51 -8.67 -8.77
CA GLU A 37 0.42 -9.57 -9.47
C GLU A 37 1.37 -8.81 -10.39
N ALA A 38 0.85 -7.86 -11.15
CA ALA A 38 1.66 -6.98 -11.99
C ALA A 38 2.68 -6.19 -11.16
N ARG A 39 2.27 -5.71 -9.98
CA ARG A 39 3.16 -4.97 -9.06
C ARG A 39 4.24 -5.84 -8.42
N TYR A 40 3.91 -7.07 -8.03
CA TYR A 40 4.85 -7.97 -7.37
C TYR A 40 5.68 -8.84 -8.32
N GLY A 41 5.32 -8.88 -9.61
CA GLY A 41 5.96 -9.75 -10.60
C GLY A 41 5.76 -11.25 -10.32
N GLN A 42 4.75 -11.61 -9.53
CA GLN A 42 4.49 -13.00 -9.11
C GLN A 42 3.00 -13.21 -8.83
N GLU A 43 2.58 -14.48 -8.78
CA GLU A 43 1.21 -14.85 -8.48
C GLU A 43 0.80 -14.46 -7.05
N VAL A 44 -0.42 -13.95 -6.91
CA VAL A 44 -1.02 -13.63 -5.61
C VAL A 44 -2.06 -14.70 -5.26
N ASN A 45 -1.76 -15.48 -4.24
CA ASN A 45 -2.62 -16.57 -3.79
C ASN A 45 -4.03 -16.07 -3.39
N HIS A 46 -5.06 -16.78 -3.86
CA HIS A 46 -6.46 -16.48 -3.53
C HIS A 46 -6.73 -16.51 -2.03
N GLY A 47 -6.20 -17.53 -1.33
CA GLY A 47 -6.28 -17.65 0.13
C GLY A 47 -5.49 -16.59 0.90
N ARG A 48 -4.71 -15.76 0.22
CA ARG A 48 -4.11 -14.55 0.81
C ARG A 48 -4.96 -13.33 0.51
N LEU A 49 -5.39 -13.16 -0.74
CA LEU A 49 -6.14 -11.97 -1.16
C LEU A 49 -7.49 -11.83 -0.43
N TYR A 50 -8.34 -12.84 -0.51
CA TYR A 50 -9.73 -12.69 -0.07
C TYR A 50 -9.88 -12.55 1.44
N PRO A 51 -9.14 -13.29 2.30
CA PRO A 51 -9.17 -13.03 3.73
C PRO A 51 -8.75 -11.60 4.08
N ASN A 52 -7.72 -11.05 3.41
CA ASN A 52 -7.32 -9.67 3.65
C ASN A 52 -8.36 -8.65 3.14
N LEU A 53 -9.09 -8.94 2.06
CA LEU A 53 -10.21 -8.09 1.62
C LEU A 53 -11.37 -8.14 2.62
N ASP A 54 -11.69 -9.32 3.14
CA ASP A 54 -12.76 -9.47 4.14
C ASP A 54 -12.39 -8.78 5.47
N ASP A 55 -11.14 -8.89 5.92
CA ASP A 55 -10.63 -8.14 7.09
C ASP A 55 -10.76 -6.63 6.91
N LEU A 56 -10.43 -6.11 5.71
CA LEU A 56 -10.54 -4.69 5.39
C LEU A 56 -11.99 -4.20 5.34
N VAL A 57 -12.92 -5.08 4.95
CA VAL A 57 -14.37 -4.81 4.98
C VAL A 57 -14.87 -4.79 6.42
N GLU A 58 -14.47 -5.77 7.24
CA GLU A 58 -14.82 -5.83 8.66
C GLU A 58 -14.27 -4.61 9.42
N ALA A 59 -13.08 -4.15 9.08
CA ALA A 59 -12.47 -2.94 9.63
C ALA A 59 -13.15 -1.63 9.15
N GLY A 60 -14.12 -1.70 8.22
CA GLY A 60 -14.82 -0.55 7.66
C GLY A 60 -13.96 0.34 6.77
N LEU A 61 -12.84 -0.18 6.25
CA LEU A 61 -11.93 0.54 5.36
C LEU A 61 -12.32 0.35 3.89
N VAL A 62 -12.99 -0.76 3.59
CA VAL A 62 -13.48 -1.12 2.26
C VAL A 62 -14.97 -1.42 2.33
N GLU A 63 -15.74 -0.90 1.38
CA GLU A 63 -17.12 -1.31 1.13
C GLU A 63 -17.13 -2.45 0.10
N LYS A 64 -17.92 -3.50 0.37
CA LYS A 64 -18.12 -4.64 -0.54
C LYS A 64 -19.52 -4.58 -1.13
N THR A 65 -19.61 -4.56 -2.45
CA THR A 65 -20.89 -4.57 -3.20
C THR A 65 -20.98 -5.82 -4.07
N ALA A 66 -22.15 -6.45 -4.17
CA ALA A 66 -22.37 -7.50 -5.16
C ALA A 66 -22.59 -6.86 -6.54
N LEU A 67 -21.67 -7.06 -7.49
CA LEU A 67 -21.84 -6.60 -8.88
C LEU A 67 -22.70 -7.59 -9.68
N ASP A 68 -22.51 -8.88 -9.41
CA ASP A 68 -23.35 -9.97 -9.91
C ASP A 68 -23.36 -11.15 -8.93
N LYS A 69 -23.91 -12.31 -9.33
CA LYS A 69 -24.01 -13.51 -8.48
C LYS A 69 -22.67 -14.10 -8.02
N ARG A 70 -21.57 -13.77 -8.71
CA ARG A 70 -20.23 -14.34 -8.52
C ARG A 70 -19.14 -13.27 -8.34
N THR A 71 -19.42 -12.02 -8.70
CA THR A 71 -18.44 -10.93 -8.68
C THR A 71 -18.76 -9.94 -7.57
N ASN A 72 -17.82 -9.78 -6.64
CA ASN A 72 -17.84 -8.70 -5.64
C ASN A 72 -16.99 -7.53 -6.12
N GLY A 73 -17.55 -6.33 -5.97
CA GLY A 73 -16.88 -5.05 -6.10
C GLY A 73 -16.41 -4.54 -4.74
N TYR A 74 -15.33 -3.77 -4.74
CA TYR A 74 -14.67 -3.22 -3.57
C TYR A 74 -14.36 -1.75 -3.81
N ARG A 75 -14.70 -0.89 -2.85
CA ARG A 75 -14.35 0.55 -2.89
C ARG A 75 -13.81 1.00 -1.55
N LEU A 76 -12.91 1.98 -1.57
CA LEU A 76 -12.46 2.61 -0.33
C LEU A 76 -13.61 3.39 0.31
N THR A 77 -13.82 3.18 1.60
CA THR A 77 -14.64 4.08 2.41
C THR A 77 -13.87 5.39 2.62
N GLN A 78 -14.54 6.41 3.19
CA GLN A 78 -13.84 7.62 3.62
C GLN A 78 -12.73 7.28 4.63
N ARG A 79 -13.06 6.44 5.62
CA ARG A 79 -12.09 5.96 6.60
C ARG A 79 -10.91 5.23 5.97
N GLY A 80 -11.15 4.43 4.92
CA GLY A 80 -10.09 3.76 4.17
C GLY A 80 -9.14 4.73 3.48
N ARG A 81 -9.66 5.85 2.94
CA ARG A 81 -8.84 6.93 2.36
C ARG A 81 -8.05 7.66 3.43
N ASP A 82 -8.71 8.06 4.52
CA ASP A 82 -8.06 8.77 5.63
C ASP A 82 -6.91 7.92 6.21
N THR A 83 -7.13 6.61 6.39
CA THR A 83 -6.09 5.68 6.86
C THR A 83 -4.86 5.64 5.94
N LEU A 84 -5.03 5.77 4.63
CA LEU A 84 -3.90 5.83 3.68
C LEU A 84 -3.16 7.17 3.75
N LEU A 85 -3.88 8.27 3.98
CA LEU A 85 -3.31 9.61 4.11
C LEU A 85 -2.56 9.75 5.43
N ASP A 86 -3.16 9.33 6.55
CA ASP A 86 -2.49 9.31 7.87
C ASP A 86 -1.18 8.52 7.82
N GLY A 87 -1.18 7.38 7.12
CA GLY A 87 0.03 6.57 6.95
C GLY A 87 1.07 7.21 6.03
N LEU A 88 0.66 8.05 5.08
CA LEU A 88 1.58 8.83 4.24
C LEU A 88 2.19 9.99 5.05
N ASP A 89 1.38 10.69 5.83
CA ASP A 89 1.83 11.80 6.68
C ASP A 89 2.87 11.31 7.68
N ALA A 90 2.60 10.20 8.38
CA ALA A 90 3.57 9.58 9.29
C ALA A 90 4.88 9.19 8.59
N TYR A 91 4.79 8.61 7.37
CA TYR A 91 5.99 8.29 6.59
C TYR A 91 6.79 9.53 6.18
N LEU A 92 6.12 10.63 5.83
CA LEU A 92 6.78 11.88 5.48
C LEU A 92 7.44 12.53 6.69
N GLU A 93 6.81 12.46 7.87
CA GLU A 93 7.41 12.89 9.14
C GLU A 93 8.68 12.09 9.46
N ASP A 94 8.64 10.77 9.30
CA ASP A 94 9.82 9.90 9.49
C ASP A 94 10.96 10.28 8.53
N VAL A 95 10.64 10.53 7.26
CA VAL A 95 11.63 10.95 6.25
C VAL A 95 12.17 12.36 6.55
N ALA A 96 11.32 13.29 6.97
CA ALA A 96 11.74 14.65 7.31
C ALA A 96 12.61 14.69 8.58
N ALA A 97 12.37 13.78 9.52
CA ALA A 97 13.19 13.59 10.71
C ALA A 97 14.53 12.89 10.41
N PHE A 98 14.71 12.34 9.21
CA PHE A 98 15.98 11.77 8.74
C PHE A 98 16.97 12.90 8.42
N ASP A 99 17.54 13.49 9.48
CA ASP A 99 18.57 14.52 9.39
C ASP A 99 19.88 13.83 8.93
N GLY A 100 20.21 13.97 7.65
CA GLY A 100 21.30 13.27 6.96
C GLY A 100 22.72 13.66 7.38
N HIS A 101 23.00 13.77 8.68
CA HIS A 101 24.36 13.92 9.22
C HIS A 101 24.95 12.55 9.58
N HIS A 102 25.26 11.75 8.56
CA HIS A 102 26.25 10.69 8.69
C HIS A 102 27.48 11.11 7.89
N ASP A 103 28.58 11.37 8.62
CA ASP A 103 29.90 11.73 8.13
C ASP A 103 30.29 11.00 6.84
N LEU A 104 30.32 11.73 5.73
CA LEU A 104 31.06 11.35 4.52
C LEU A 104 32.50 11.91 4.53
N ASP A 105 32.93 12.52 5.64
CA ASP A 105 34.28 13.09 5.81
C ASP A 105 35.28 12.13 6.50
N ALA A 106 35.07 10.82 6.38
CA ALA A 106 36.09 9.84 6.74
C ALA A 106 36.47 9.02 5.50
N HIS A 107 37.39 9.58 4.71
CA HIS A 107 38.48 8.92 3.95
C HIS A 107 38.78 9.62 2.61
N VAL A 108 39.29 10.84 2.70
CA VAL A 108 40.31 11.31 1.76
C VAL A 108 41.54 11.70 2.58
N ARG A 109 42.34 10.69 2.96
CA ARG A 109 43.77 10.95 3.22
C ARG A 109 44.45 10.95 1.85
N VAL A 110 44.60 12.14 1.29
CA VAL A 110 45.64 12.38 0.28
C VAL A 110 46.96 12.37 1.02
N ASP A 111 47.55 11.20 1.23
CA ASP A 111 48.98 11.12 1.51
C ASP A 111 49.71 11.12 0.17
N GLY A 112 49.81 12.33 -0.37
CA GLY A 112 50.88 12.70 -1.28
C GLY A 112 51.67 13.81 -0.62
N ASP A 113 52.83 13.48 -0.03
CA ASP A 113 54.00 14.34 -0.17
C ASP A 113 55.33 13.59 0.02
N ALA A 114 56.24 13.92 -0.91
CA ALA A 114 57.70 13.90 -0.89
C ALA A 114 58.48 12.80 -0.14
N SER A 115 59.16 11.92 -0.89
CA SER A 115 60.60 12.08 -1.25
C SER A 115 61.07 10.93 -2.14
#